data_AF-A0AAD6VPG5-F1
#
_entry.id   AF-A0AAD6VPG5-F1
#
_cell.length_a   1.000
_cell.length_b   1.000
_cell.length_c   1.000
_cell.angle_alpha   90.00
_cell.angle_beta   90.00
_cell.angle_gamma   90.00
#
_symmetry.space_group_name_H-M   'P 1'
#
loop_
_entity.id
_entity.type
_entity.pdbx_description
1 polymer ?
#
loop_
_entity_poly.entity_id
_entity_poly.type
_entity_poly.pdbx_seq_one_letter_code
_entity_poly.pdbx_strand_id
1 'polypeptide(L)'
;MVRNAHNHPEHPHTKPSAEDEQRLQTAINAISVEIRESRFKLCFTSTSTVYGGKQVSTISPAFADVRKIRDRIAVHRKTEFPKGQDFDGVKYYMTHADFDLKLVVTLHPQLAKFIHGVLALAIDFTFKRVEGDMDEWEVVGFSERFKMRIPFASFYCNRKTTDAFKQLFTELFDAIYHVTGERFLLRPFYPDANCRIFVMDGEVAQVNGFGEFLAQYNSPTISGISESNSIGYVLYCLKTCIVHFNRCLDELNRADIPLSVIAELKKIIGYKTQEDVEKWHAYCRSVATVYVAVNDWYVNKDKPWYLPSINSFLSKIAPADYVITPNRLKHRRNSLCCPLSFGVYF
;
A
#
# COMPACT_ATOMS: atom_id res chain seq x y z
N MET A 1 -15.73 -56.19 -20.51
CA MET A 1 -14.74 -55.12 -20.82
C MET A 1 -15.17 -53.85 -20.10
N VAL A 2 -14.45 -53.43 -19.06
CA VAL A 2 -14.63 -52.11 -18.45
C VAL A 2 -13.64 -51.16 -19.14
N ARG A 3 -14.16 -50.13 -19.83
CA ARG A 3 -13.35 -49.06 -20.44
C ARG A 3 -13.08 -47.98 -19.39
N ASN A 4 -11.84 -47.49 -19.36
CA ASN A 4 -11.30 -46.41 -18.51
C ASN A 4 -11.27 -46.70 -16.99
N ALA A 5 -10.40 -47.63 -16.58
CA ALA A 5 -9.90 -47.63 -15.21
C ALA A 5 -8.85 -46.50 -15.07
N HIS A 6 -9.24 -45.38 -14.47
CA HIS A 6 -8.28 -44.37 -14.00
C HIS A 6 -7.75 -44.82 -12.65
N ASN A 7 -6.62 -45.54 -12.63
CA ASN A 7 -5.88 -45.80 -11.40
C ASN A 7 -5.06 -44.54 -11.07
N HIS A 8 -5.45 -43.83 -10.01
CA HIS A 8 -4.52 -42.92 -9.36
C HIS A 8 -3.41 -43.75 -8.69
N PRO A 9 -2.14 -43.30 -8.70
CA PRO A 9 -1.11 -43.92 -7.87
C PRO A 9 -1.59 -43.89 -6.41
N GLU A 10 -1.77 -45.05 -5.79
CA GLU A 10 -2.02 -45.13 -4.35
C GLU A 10 -0.79 -44.58 -3.64
N HIS A 11 -0.99 -43.55 -2.81
CA HIS A 11 0.08 -43.05 -1.97
C HIS A 11 0.54 -44.17 -1.03
N PRO A 12 1.86 -44.32 -0.80
CA PRO A 12 2.34 -45.30 0.16
C PRO A 12 1.64 -45.13 1.52
N HIS A 13 0.94 -46.17 1.97
CA HIS A 13 0.31 -46.22 3.29
C HIS A 13 1.33 -46.37 4.43
N THR A 14 2.59 -45.96 4.22
CA THR A 14 3.63 -45.97 5.22
C THR A 14 3.41 -44.82 6.21
N LYS A 15 3.31 -45.20 7.49
CA LYS A 15 3.34 -44.26 8.61
C LYS A 15 4.77 -43.68 8.69
N PRO A 16 4.93 -42.36 8.93
CA PRO A 16 6.25 -41.78 9.15
C PRO A 16 6.95 -42.46 10.33
N SER A 17 8.25 -42.74 10.18
CA SER A 17 9.08 -43.19 11.29
C SER A 17 9.41 -42.04 12.25
N ALA A 18 9.88 -42.34 13.46
CA ALA A 18 10.32 -41.31 14.40
C ALA A 18 11.47 -40.46 13.83
N GLU A 19 12.35 -41.07 13.03
CA GLU A 19 13.46 -40.39 12.35
C GLU A 19 12.96 -39.45 11.24
N ASP A 20 11.95 -39.87 10.48
CA ASP A 20 11.28 -39.01 9.49
C ASP A 20 10.64 -37.79 10.17
N GLU A 21 9.96 -38.01 11.30
CA GLU A 21 9.33 -36.93 12.06
C GLU A 21 10.38 -35.96 12.61
N GLN A 22 11.48 -36.46 13.16
CA GLN A 22 12.55 -35.61 13.69
C GLN A 22 13.22 -34.79 12.58
N ARG A 23 13.48 -35.37 11.41
CA ARG A 23 14.03 -34.63 10.26
C ARG A 23 13.08 -33.54 9.80
N LEU A 24 11.81 -33.86 9.61
CA LEU A 24 10.83 -32.88 9.16
C LEU A 24 10.68 -31.76 10.19
N GLN A 25 10.65 -32.07 11.48
CA GLN A 25 10.59 -31.07 12.53
C GLN A 25 11.83 -30.17 12.55
N THR A 26 13.01 -30.73 12.32
CA THR A 26 14.25 -29.95 12.18
C THR A 26 14.17 -29.00 10.98
N ALA A 27 13.64 -29.46 9.84
CA ALA A 27 13.45 -28.63 8.66
C ALA A 27 12.39 -27.53 8.86
N ILE A 28 11.36 -27.79 9.68
CA ILE A 28 10.35 -26.80 10.08
C ILE A 28 10.97 -25.75 11.01
N ASN A 29 11.74 -26.17 12.03
CA ASN A 29 12.39 -25.29 12.99
C ASN A 29 13.50 -24.42 12.36
N ALA A 30 14.14 -24.92 11.30
CA ALA A 30 15.18 -24.20 10.57
C ALA A 30 14.63 -23.14 9.58
N ILE A 31 13.31 -23.07 9.40
CA ILE A 31 12.70 -21.96 8.67
C ILE A 31 12.90 -20.71 9.55
N SER A 32 13.66 -19.74 9.04
CA SER A 32 13.84 -18.50 9.79
C SER A 32 12.48 -17.84 10.04
N VAL A 33 12.35 -17.29 11.24
CA VAL A 33 11.30 -16.39 11.71
C VAL A 33 11.02 -15.25 10.70
N GLU A 34 11.90 -14.98 9.75
CA GLU A 34 11.75 -13.94 8.73
C GLU A 34 10.83 -14.33 7.56
N ILE A 35 10.46 -15.62 7.39
CA ILE A 35 9.43 -16.07 6.41
C ILE A 35 8.06 -16.09 7.12
N ARG A 36 7.67 -14.97 7.73
CA ARG A 36 6.53 -14.93 8.67
C ARG A 36 5.18 -14.52 8.12
N GLU A 37 5.00 -14.43 6.80
CA GLU A 37 3.71 -14.05 6.24
C GLU A 37 3.17 -14.97 5.15
N SER A 38 1.89 -15.32 5.35
CA SER A 38 0.91 -15.95 4.45
C SER A 38 1.18 -17.35 3.90
N ARG A 39 2.42 -17.85 3.82
CA ARG A 39 2.69 -19.22 3.32
C ARG A 39 3.93 -19.82 3.99
N PHE A 40 3.80 -20.49 5.15
CA PHE A 40 4.75 -21.56 5.53
C PHE A 40 4.74 -22.57 4.39
N LYS A 41 5.71 -22.42 3.50
CA LYS A 41 6.20 -23.45 2.61
C LYS A 41 7.57 -23.76 3.14
N LEU A 42 7.87 -25.05 3.29
CA LEU A 42 9.24 -25.51 3.38
C LEU A 42 10.04 -24.81 2.27
N CYS A 43 10.99 -23.97 2.65
CA CYS A 43 11.78 -23.21 1.70
C CYS A 43 12.91 -24.11 1.19
N PHE A 44 13.32 -23.92 -0.05
CA PHE A 44 14.43 -24.68 -0.65
C PHE A 44 15.64 -24.71 0.27
N THR A 45 15.98 -23.61 0.94
CA THR A 45 17.08 -23.54 1.91
C THR A 45 16.89 -24.47 3.11
N SER A 46 15.74 -24.43 3.80
CA SER A 46 15.54 -25.25 5.02
C SER A 46 15.48 -26.75 4.68
N THR A 47 14.82 -27.13 3.58
CA THR A 47 14.80 -28.53 3.13
C THR A 47 16.12 -28.96 2.52
N SER A 48 16.84 -28.10 1.81
CA SER A 48 18.12 -28.47 1.19
C SER A 48 19.17 -28.77 2.25
N THR A 49 19.20 -28.03 3.37
CA THR A 49 20.13 -28.29 4.47
C THR A 49 19.82 -29.62 5.16
N VAL A 50 18.55 -29.95 5.37
CA VAL A 50 18.14 -31.15 6.13
C VAL A 50 18.07 -32.41 5.27
N TYR A 51 17.69 -32.27 3.99
CA TYR A 51 17.50 -33.36 3.03
C TYR A 51 18.58 -33.41 1.95
N GLY A 52 19.67 -32.65 2.10
CA GLY A 52 20.82 -32.67 1.19
C GLY A 52 20.46 -32.32 -0.27
N GLY A 53 19.55 -31.38 -0.46
CA GLY A 53 19.06 -30.95 -1.78
C GLY A 53 18.12 -31.94 -2.50
N LYS A 54 17.79 -33.08 -1.89
CA LYS A 54 16.84 -34.06 -2.45
C LYS A 54 15.40 -33.71 -2.06
N GLN A 55 14.43 -34.22 -2.83
CA GLN A 55 13.02 -34.09 -2.46
C GLN A 55 12.73 -34.84 -1.15
N VAL A 56 11.85 -34.26 -0.32
CA VAL A 56 11.44 -34.85 0.96
C VAL A 56 10.87 -36.26 0.78
N SER A 57 10.06 -36.48 -0.26
CA SER A 57 9.47 -37.79 -0.60
C SER A 57 10.51 -38.84 -1.00
N THR A 58 11.70 -38.44 -1.45
CA THR A 58 12.79 -39.37 -1.81
C THR A 58 13.48 -39.94 -0.57
N ILE A 59 13.63 -39.14 0.48
CA ILE A 59 14.32 -39.55 1.72
C ILE A 59 13.32 -40.05 2.77
N SER A 60 12.14 -39.45 2.83
CA SER A 60 11.05 -39.79 3.73
C SER A 60 9.79 -40.12 2.92
N PRO A 61 9.68 -41.34 2.35
CA PRO A 61 8.56 -41.72 1.47
C PRO A 61 7.18 -41.58 2.10
N ALA A 62 7.09 -41.71 3.43
CA ALA A 62 5.86 -41.51 4.19
C ALA A 62 5.27 -40.09 4.05
N PHE A 63 6.08 -39.11 3.65
CA PHE A 63 5.69 -37.72 3.36
C PHE A 63 5.49 -37.43 1.86
N ALA A 64 5.41 -38.45 1.01
CA ALA A 64 4.91 -38.30 -0.36
C ALA A 64 3.47 -37.75 -0.37
N ASP A 65 2.69 -38.02 0.68
CA ASP A 65 1.45 -37.32 0.96
C ASP A 65 1.73 -35.94 1.58
N VAL A 66 1.60 -34.90 0.76
CA VAL A 66 1.81 -33.49 1.14
C VAL A 66 0.86 -33.05 2.26
N ARG A 67 -0.30 -33.72 2.45
CA ARG A 67 -1.22 -33.41 3.54
C ARG A 67 -0.59 -33.68 4.90
N LYS A 68 0.16 -34.77 5.06
CA LYS A 68 0.88 -35.10 6.31
C LYS A 68 1.94 -34.06 6.69
N ILE A 69 2.57 -33.43 5.69
CA ILE A 69 3.49 -32.30 5.90
C ILE A 69 2.69 -31.07 6.34
N ARG A 70 1.59 -30.76 5.63
CA ARG A 70 0.73 -29.61 5.93
C ARG A 70 0.15 -29.65 7.33
N ASP A 71 -0.31 -30.81 7.79
CA ASP A 71 -0.87 -30.98 9.13
C ASP A 71 0.16 -30.72 10.23
N ARG A 72 1.41 -31.19 10.06
CA ARG A 72 2.51 -30.93 11.00
C ARG A 72 2.92 -29.46 11.02
N ILE A 73 2.97 -28.82 9.86
CA ILE A 73 3.16 -27.37 9.75
C ILE A 73 2.02 -26.63 10.48
N ALA A 74 0.77 -27.07 10.32
CA ALA A 74 -0.38 -26.45 10.98
C ALA A 74 -0.34 -26.60 12.51
N VAL A 75 0.09 -27.75 13.02
CA VAL A 75 0.33 -27.97 14.46
C VAL A 75 1.43 -27.05 14.96
N HIS A 76 2.57 -26.99 14.27
CA HIS A 76 3.68 -26.12 14.65
C HIS A 76 3.28 -24.64 14.66
N ARG A 77 2.49 -24.20 13.67
CA ARG A 77 1.92 -22.84 13.65
C ARG A 77 1.00 -22.57 14.84
N LYS A 78 0.15 -23.51 15.25
CA LYS A 78 -0.72 -23.32 16.42
C LYS A 78 0.07 -23.21 17.73
N THR A 79 1.21 -23.90 17.83
CA THR A 79 2.11 -23.74 18.97
C THR A 79 2.87 -22.41 18.94
N GLU A 80 3.30 -21.94 17.77
CA GLU A 80 4.03 -20.68 17.64
C GLU A 80 3.12 -19.45 17.74
N PHE A 81 1.91 -19.53 17.17
CA PHE A 81 0.88 -18.49 17.12
C PHE A 81 -0.40 -18.96 17.84
N PRO A 82 -0.39 -19.09 19.18
CA PRO A 82 -1.50 -19.67 19.96
C PRO A 82 -2.79 -18.86 19.87
N LYS A 83 -2.70 -17.56 19.55
CA LYS A 83 -3.83 -16.65 19.36
C LYS A 83 -4.19 -16.43 17.88
N GLY A 84 -3.61 -17.20 16.97
CA GLY A 84 -3.88 -17.04 15.53
C GLY A 84 -3.09 -15.92 14.87
N GLN A 85 -3.52 -15.52 13.68
CA GLN A 85 -2.90 -14.48 12.85
C GLN A 85 -3.76 -13.21 12.76
N ASP A 86 -4.83 -13.14 13.57
CA ASP A 86 -5.72 -11.99 13.67
C ASP A 86 -5.19 -10.96 14.68
N PHE A 87 -6.01 -9.97 15.02
CA PHE A 87 -5.62 -8.90 15.94
C PHE A 87 -5.26 -9.43 17.34
N ASP A 88 -5.85 -10.53 17.78
CA ASP A 88 -5.49 -11.16 19.06
C ASP A 88 -4.10 -11.81 18.99
N GLY A 89 -3.71 -12.31 17.82
CA GLY A 89 -2.33 -12.67 17.49
C GLY A 89 -1.37 -11.49 17.63
N VAL A 90 -1.73 -10.30 17.12
CA VAL A 90 -0.90 -9.08 17.25
C VAL A 90 -0.80 -8.62 18.71
N LYS A 91 -1.93 -8.56 19.43
CA LYS A 91 -1.98 -8.25 20.88
C LYS A 91 -1.17 -9.22 21.74
N TYR A 92 -1.03 -10.47 21.32
CA TYR A 92 -0.20 -11.45 22.04
C TYR A 92 1.29 -11.06 22.05
N TYR A 93 1.78 -10.43 20.98
CA TYR A 93 3.18 -9.97 20.88
C TYR A 93 3.40 -8.52 21.31
N MET A 94 2.35 -7.70 21.31
CA MET A 94 2.37 -6.31 21.77
C MET A 94 1.57 -6.20 23.06
N THR A 95 2.24 -6.02 24.20
CA THR A 95 1.64 -5.91 25.54
C THR A 95 0.23 -5.33 25.56
N HIS A 96 -0.73 -6.18 25.94
CA HIS A 96 -2.17 -5.99 26.13
C HIS A 96 -2.64 -4.52 26.25
N ALA A 97 -3.24 -4.03 25.18
CA ALA A 97 -4.11 -2.87 25.26
C ALA A 97 -5.35 -3.09 24.40
N ASP A 98 -6.50 -2.76 24.98
CA ASP A 98 -7.79 -2.82 24.32
C ASP A 98 -8.13 -1.41 23.85
N PHE A 99 -7.94 -1.15 22.56
CA PHE A 99 -8.17 0.15 21.96
C PHE A 99 -9.35 0.08 21.00
N ASP A 100 -10.23 1.09 21.10
CA ASP A 100 -11.37 1.31 20.23
C ASP A 100 -10.92 1.63 18.76
N LEU A 101 -9.73 2.20 18.63
CA LEU A 101 -8.97 2.31 17.38
C LEU A 101 -7.93 1.18 17.31
N LYS A 102 -8.06 0.30 16.33
CA LYS A 102 -7.04 -0.71 16.00
C LYS A 102 -6.19 -0.15 14.86
N LEU A 103 -4.92 0.06 15.11
CA LEU A 103 -3.96 0.54 14.13
C LEU A 103 -2.69 -0.29 14.22
N VAL A 104 -2.24 -0.79 13.07
CA VAL A 104 -0.96 -1.51 12.96
C VAL A 104 -0.21 -0.93 11.78
N VAL A 105 1.08 -0.61 11.98
CA VAL A 105 1.99 -0.22 10.90
C VAL A 105 3.07 -1.30 10.79
N THR A 106 3.23 -1.86 9.60
CA THR A 106 4.27 -2.85 9.30
C THR A 106 5.27 -2.26 8.34
N LEU A 107 6.56 -2.46 8.60
CA LEU A 107 7.65 -2.08 7.70
C LEU A 107 8.66 -3.23 7.65
N HIS A 108 9.23 -3.48 6.47
CA HIS A 108 10.36 -4.39 6.37
C HIS A 108 11.66 -3.62 6.70
N PRO A 109 12.42 -3.97 7.77
CA PRO A 109 13.53 -3.14 8.24
C PRO A 109 14.62 -2.89 7.20
N GLN A 110 14.90 -3.87 6.33
CA GLN A 110 15.89 -3.71 5.27
C GLN A 110 15.42 -2.78 4.14
N LEU A 111 14.10 -2.68 3.91
CA LEU A 111 13.54 -1.81 2.87
C LEU A 111 13.31 -0.40 3.41
N ALA A 112 12.90 -0.26 4.67
CA ALA A 112 12.63 1.02 5.32
C ALA A 112 13.79 2.01 5.20
N LYS A 113 15.04 1.54 5.23
CA LYS A 113 16.23 2.39 5.07
C LYS A 113 16.26 3.17 3.75
N PHE A 114 15.60 2.69 2.69
CA PHE A 114 15.57 3.38 1.40
C PHE A 114 14.45 4.41 1.30
N ILE A 115 13.57 4.52 2.30
CA ILE A 115 12.43 5.44 2.24
C ILE A 115 12.89 6.90 2.20
N HIS A 116 13.99 7.22 2.89
CA HIS A 116 14.57 8.57 2.90
C HIS A 116 15.11 9.01 1.54
N GLY A 117 15.34 8.06 0.63
CA GLY A 117 15.85 8.29 -0.72
C GLY A 117 14.77 8.51 -1.79
N VAL A 118 13.48 8.55 -1.44
CA VAL A 118 12.39 8.70 -2.42
C VAL A 118 11.97 10.15 -2.62
N LEU A 119 11.60 10.51 -3.85
CA LEU A 119 11.07 11.84 -4.17
C LEU A 119 9.60 12.01 -3.78
N ALA A 120 8.84 10.92 -3.74
CA ALA A 120 7.43 10.93 -3.42
C ALA A 120 7.01 9.59 -2.82
N LEU A 121 6.05 9.66 -1.89
CA LEU A 121 5.30 8.50 -1.43
C LEU A 121 3.93 8.48 -2.09
N ALA A 122 3.47 7.29 -2.44
CA ALA A 122 2.18 7.00 -3.01
C ALA A 122 1.43 6.10 -2.03
N ILE A 123 0.27 6.55 -1.55
CA ILE A 123 -0.60 5.77 -0.67
C ILE A 123 -1.81 5.31 -1.49
N ASP A 124 -1.83 4.04 -1.86
CA ASP A 124 -2.94 3.45 -2.62
C ASP A 124 -3.95 2.85 -1.63
N PHE A 125 -5.20 3.33 -1.70
CA PHE A 125 -6.23 2.72 -0.88
C PHE A 125 -6.65 1.39 -1.50
N THR A 126 -6.27 0.31 -0.82
CA THR A 126 -6.50 -1.02 -1.34
C THR A 126 -7.53 -1.72 -0.45
N PHE A 127 -8.81 -1.69 -0.87
CA PHE A 127 -9.89 -2.48 -0.26
C PHE A 127 -9.68 -4.01 -0.37
N LYS A 128 -8.46 -4.51 -0.59
CA LYS A 128 -8.19 -5.94 -0.70
C LYS A 128 -8.30 -6.53 0.69
N ARG A 129 -9.49 -7.09 0.93
CA ARG A 129 -9.87 -8.08 1.94
C ARG A 129 -8.72 -8.51 2.85
N VAL A 130 -8.53 -7.77 3.93
CA VAL A 130 -7.96 -8.34 5.15
C VAL A 130 -9.11 -9.12 5.80
N GLU A 131 -8.84 -10.32 6.30
CA GLU A 131 -9.82 -11.10 7.04
C GLU A 131 -10.19 -10.33 8.32
N GLY A 132 -11.45 -9.90 8.48
CA GLY A 132 -11.92 -9.15 9.66
C GLY A 132 -12.46 -7.74 9.39
N ASP A 133 -12.30 -6.84 10.37
CA ASP A 133 -12.85 -5.47 10.43
C ASP A 133 -11.84 -4.38 10.07
N MET A 134 -10.68 -4.74 9.51
CA MET A 134 -9.60 -3.81 9.19
C MET A 134 -9.45 -3.59 7.67
N ASP A 135 -9.23 -2.35 7.28
CA ASP A 135 -8.79 -1.99 5.94
C ASP A 135 -7.26 -1.95 5.88
N GLU A 136 -6.68 -2.16 4.68
CA GLU A 136 -5.25 -2.06 4.42
C GLU A 136 -4.94 -0.88 3.49
N TRP A 137 -3.83 -0.22 3.75
CA TRP A 137 -3.25 0.77 2.87
C TRP A 137 -1.77 0.49 2.67
N GLU A 138 -1.31 0.64 1.44
CA GLU A 138 0.07 0.40 1.06
C GLU A 138 0.79 1.74 0.83
N VAL A 139 1.94 1.93 1.46
CA VAL A 139 2.84 3.07 1.26
C VAL A 139 3.96 2.65 0.34
N VAL A 140 3.97 3.22 -0.87
CA VAL A 140 4.91 2.85 -1.93
C VAL A 140 5.72 4.07 -2.34
N GLY A 141 7.01 3.90 -2.58
CA GLY A 141 7.84 4.92 -3.23
C GLY A 141 8.62 4.34 -4.41
N PHE A 142 9.00 5.19 -5.37
CA PHE A 142 9.92 4.79 -6.41
C PHE A 142 11.36 4.97 -5.92
N SER A 143 12.12 3.88 -5.88
CA SER A 143 13.53 3.96 -5.56
C SER A 143 14.34 4.21 -6.82
N GLU A 144 15.00 5.36 -6.87
CA GLU A 144 15.92 5.67 -7.97
C GLU A 144 17.11 4.72 -8.02
N ARG A 145 17.57 4.23 -6.85
CA ARG A 145 18.66 3.26 -6.76
C ARG A 145 18.33 1.94 -7.46
N PHE A 146 17.14 1.42 -7.23
CA PHE A 146 16.71 0.11 -7.75
C PHE A 146 15.86 0.23 -9.03
N LYS A 147 15.56 1.45 -9.47
CA LYS A 147 14.70 1.76 -10.62
C LYS A 147 13.36 1.01 -10.57
N MET A 148 12.83 0.83 -9.37
CA MET A 148 11.58 0.11 -9.13
C MET A 148 10.78 0.71 -7.98
N ARG A 149 9.51 0.34 -7.92
CA ARG A 149 8.64 0.66 -6.79
C ARG A 149 8.96 -0.28 -5.63
N ILE A 150 9.04 0.29 -4.43
CA ILE A 150 9.25 -0.44 -3.19
C ILE A 150 8.04 -0.17 -2.28
N PRO A 151 7.34 -1.22 -1.85
CA PRO A 151 6.41 -1.09 -0.74
C PRO A 151 7.24 -0.93 0.54
N PHE A 152 7.11 0.23 1.18
CA PHE A 152 7.86 0.55 2.39
C PHE A 152 7.12 0.17 3.65
N ALA A 153 5.81 0.40 3.64
CA ALA A 153 4.94 0.10 4.76
C ALA A 153 3.57 -0.35 4.29
N SER A 154 2.93 -1.20 5.09
CA SER A 154 1.48 -1.36 5.08
C SER A 154 0.94 -0.86 6.41
N PHE A 155 -0.26 -0.29 6.40
CA PHE A 155 -0.98 -0.02 7.64
C PHE A 155 -2.38 -0.60 7.60
N TYR A 156 -2.81 -1.08 8.75
CA TYR A 156 -4.10 -1.73 8.96
C TYR A 156 -4.88 -0.91 9.97
N CYS A 157 -6.10 -0.52 9.62
CA CYS A 157 -6.93 0.31 10.49
C CYS A 157 -8.41 -0.09 10.38
N ASN A 158 -9.10 -0.15 11.52
CA ASN A 158 -10.55 -0.42 11.57
C ASN A 158 -11.42 0.84 11.43
N ARG A 159 -10.80 2.02 11.21
CA ARG A 159 -11.50 3.32 11.12
C ARG A 159 -11.05 4.12 9.91
N LYS A 160 -11.98 4.87 9.33
CA LYS A 160 -11.78 5.84 8.24
C LYS A 160 -12.23 7.23 8.66
N THR A 161 -11.72 7.69 9.80
CA THR A 161 -12.01 9.02 10.34
C THR A 161 -10.77 9.90 10.27
N THR A 162 -10.96 11.22 10.34
CA THR A 162 -9.86 12.19 10.35
C THR A 162 -8.86 11.91 11.47
N ASP A 163 -9.33 11.62 12.69
CA ASP A 163 -8.46 11.27 13.83
C ASP A 163 -7.66 9.99 13.60
N ALA A 164 -8.31 8.95 13.03
CA ALA A 164 -7.63 7.70 12.72
C ALA A 164 -6.52 7.91 11.68
N PHE A 165 -6.80 8.72 10.65
CA PHE A 165 -5.81 9.06 9.63
C PHE A 165 -4.67 9.92 10.17
N LYS A 166 -4.95 10.88 11.04
CA LYS A 166 -3.91 11.65 11.73
C LYS A 166 -3.00 10.73 12.53
N GLN A 167 -3.57 9.86 13.37
CA GLN A 167 -2.78 8.91 14.17
C GLN A 167 -1.92 8.02 13.28
N LEU A 168 -2.49 7.54 12.17
CA LEU A 168 -1.79 6.73 11.19
C LEU A 168 -0.57 7.43 10.58
N PHE A 169 -0.67 8.72 10.23
CA PHE A 169 0.52 9.46 9.75
C PHE A 169 1.57 9.63 10.85
N THR A 170 1.14 9.90 12.09
CA THR A 170 2.05 9.95 13.25
C THR A 170 2.79 8.63 13.43
N GLU A 171 2.06 7.51 13.51
CA GLU A 171 2.64 6.18 13.69
C GLU A 171 3.53 5.78 12.52
N LEU A 172 3.18 6.14 11.28
CA LEU A 172 4.05 5.88 10.13
C LEU A 172 5.41 6.58 10.29
N PHE A 173 5.42 7.86 10.64
CA PHE A 173 6.65 8.63 10.78
C PHE A 173 7.49 8.17 11.99
N ASP A 174 6.84 7.84 13.10
CA ASP A 174 7.53 7.31 14.28
C ASP A 174 8.06 5.90 14.04
N ALA A 175 7.30 5.03 13.37
CA ALA A 175 7.77 3.69 13.00
C ALA A 175 8.97 3.75 12.05
N ILE A 176 8.98 4.68 11.07
CA ILE A 176 10.17 4.91 10.24
C ILE A 176 11.36 5.30 11.11
N TYR A 177 11.18 6.25 12.03
CA TYR A 177 12.26 6.68 12.94
C TYR A 177 12.77 5.53 13.81
N HIS A 178 11.88 4.72 14.38
CA HIS A 178 12.26 3.57 15.20
C HIS A 178 13.03 2.51 14.42
N VAL A 179 12.66 2.28 13.16
CA VAL A 179 13.29 1.24 12.31
C VAL A 179 14.59 1.72 11.68
N THR A 180 14.68 2.98 11.27
CA THR A 180 15.86 3.50 10.54
C THR A 180 16.79 4.34 11.39
N GLY A 181 16.36 4.82 12.56
CA GLY A 181 17.09 5.79 13.38
C GLY A 181 17.05 7.23 12.84
N GLU A 182 16.29 7.48 11.76
CA GLU A 182 16.27 8.76 11.04
C GLU A 182 14.82 9.24 10.85
N ARG A 183 14.55 10.51 11.14
CA ARG A 183 13.22 11.11 10.95
C ARG A 183 12.93 11.18 9.46
N PHE A 184 11.76 10.73 9.04
CA PHE A 184 11.30 10.96 7.67
C PHE A 184 10.91 12.41 7.51
N LEU A 185 11.47 13.08 6.50
CA LEU A 185 11.27 14.52 6.29
C LEU A 185 10.65 14.84 4.93
N LEU A 186 9.88 15.93 4.91
CA LEU A 186 9.25 16.48 3.71
C LEU A 186 9.85 17.84 3.34
N ARG A 187 10.28 17.99 2.09
CA ARG A 187 11.00 19.17 1.62
C ARG A 187 10.29 20.50 1.86
N PRO A 188 8.97 20.63 1.65
CA PRO A 188 8.29 21.90 1.89
C PRO A 188 8.42 22.39 3.34
N PHE A 189 8.61 21.48 4.29
CA PHE A 189 8.75 21.81 5.71
C PHE A 189 10.20 21.74 6.20
N TYR A 190 11.07 21.02 5.48
CA TYR A 190 12.47 20.81 5.80
C TYR A 190 13.30 20.83 4.50
N PRO A 191 13.92 21.96 4.13
CA PRO A 191 14.49 22.19 2.79
C PRO A 191 15.46 21.11 2.26
N ASP A 192 16.22 20.47 3.15
CA ASP A 192 17.22 19.45 2.79
C ASP A 192 16.63 18.03 2.65
N ALA A 193 15.37 17.82 3.03
CA ALA A 193 14.71 16.54 2.90
C ALA A 193 14.61 16.13 1.43
N ASN A 194 14.50 14.83 1.12
CA ASN A 194 14.38 14.34 -0.26
C ASN A 194 12.94 14.07 -0.72
N CYS A 195 12.05 13.66 0.19
CA CYS A 195 10.64 13.49 -0.17
C CYS A 195 9.99 14.86 -0.39
N ARG A 196 9.26 15.02 -1.49
CA ARG A 196 8.62 16.28 -1.88
C ARG A 196 7.13 16.27 -1.60
N ILE A 197 6.49 15.16 -1.91
CA ILE A 197 5.04 15.04 -1.92
C ILE A 197 4.56 13.67 -1.46
N PHE A 198 3.28 13.64 -1.08
CA PHE A 198 2.44 12.47 -1.04
C PHE A 198 1.49 12.49 -2.23
N VAL A 199 1.35 11.35 -2.89
CA VAL A 199 0.28 11.06 -3.86
C VAL A 199 -0.73 10.18 -3.18
N MET A 200 -1.99 10.61 -3.14
CA MET A 200 -3.05 9.90 -2.42
C MET A 200 -4.33 9.84 -3.25
N ASP A 201 -5.27 9.03 -2.78
CA ASP A 201 -6.65 9.14 -3.19
C ASP A 201 -7.27 10.38 -2.54
N GLY A 202 -8.16 11.06 -3.27
CA GLY A 202 -8.79 12.29 -2.80
C GLY A 202 -9.91 12.03 -1.78
N GLU A 203 -9.66 11.22 -0.77
CA GLU A 203 -10.57 10.93 0.34
C GLU A 203 -10.47 12.03 1.40
N VAL A 204 -11.62 12.55 1.83
CA VAL A 204 -11.68 13.77 2.64
C VAL A 204 -11.10 13.57 4.04
N ALA A 205 -11.46 12.47 4.72
CA ALA A 205 -10.99 12.22 6.08
C ALA A 205 -9.45 12.03 6.12
N GLN A 206 -8.88 11.39 5.11
CA GLN A 206 -7.46 11.13 4.93
C GLN A 206 -6.68 12.41 4.70
N VAL A 207 -7.19 13.29 3.82
CA VAL A 207 -6.57 14.58 3.56
C VAL A 207 -6.66 15.50 4.78
N ASN A 208 -7.81 15.52 5.47
CA ASN A 208 -7.95 16.28 6.71
C ASN A 208 -6.99 15.76 7.79
N GLY A 209 -6.91 14.44 7.99
CA GLY A 209 -6.02 13.82 8.97
C GLY A 209 -4.55 14.07 8.65
N PHE A 210 -4.18 14.05 7.37
CA PHE A 210 -2.86 14.43 6.91
C PHE A 210 -2.55 15.89 7.22
N GLY A 211 -3.49 16.81 6.95
CA GLY A 211 -3.34 18.22 7.29
C GLY A 211 -3.13 18.45 8.78
N GLU A 212 -3.89 17.77 9.64
CA GLU A 212 -3.74 17.89 11.10
C GLU A 212 -2.40 17.34 11.59
N PHE A 213 -1.93 16.23 11.01
CA PHE A 213 -0.58 15.74 11.25
C PHE A 213 0.47 16.77 10.82
N LEU A 214 0.35 17.33 9.61
CA LEU A 214 1.29 18.33 9.09
C LEU A 214 1.34 19.60 9.94
N ALA A 215 0.21 20.02 10.51
CA ALA A 215 0.18 21.17 11.41
C ALA A 215 1.02 20.95 12.69
N GLN A 216 1.13 19.70 13.17
CA GLN A 216 1.98 19.33 14.30
C GLN A 216 3.43 19.07 13.88
N TYR A 217 3.62 18.52 12.69
CA TYR A 217 4.91 18.18 12.12
C TYR A 217 5.70 19.43 11.65
N ASN A 218 5.02 20.48 11.20
CA ASN A 218 5.65 21.69 10.70
C ASN A 218 6.30 22.50 11.83
N SER A 219 7.53 22.96 11.57
CA SER A 219 8.17 24.01 12.36
C SER A 219 8.27 25.29 11.53
N PRO A 220 7.48 26.34 11.82
CA PRO A 220 7.51 27.58 11.04
C PRO A 220 8.87 28.27 10.99
N THR A 221 9.71 28.07 12.00
CA THR A 221 11.08 28.62 12.02
C THR A 221 12.01 27.95 11.02
N ILE A 222 11.72 26.69 10.64
CA ILE A 222 12.48 25.94 9.64
C ILE A 222 11.87 26.14 8.25
N SER A 223 10.55 26.00 8.14
CA SER A 223 9.85 25.99 6.85
C SER A 223 9.55 27.39 6.31
N GLY A 224 9.40 28.39 7.19
CA GLY A 224 8.80 29.68 6.84
C GLY A 224 7.31 29.61 6.51
N ILE A 225 6.65 28.46 6.71
CA ILE A 225 5.24 28.24 6.40
C ILE A 225 4.42 28.38 7.68
N SER A 226 3.41 29.24 7.63
CA SER A 226 2.39 29.39 8.67
C SER A 226 1.03 29.45 8.00
N GLU A 227 0.17 28.48 8.32
CA GLU A 227 -1.20 28.40 7.82
C GLU A 227 -2.16 28.43 9.01
N SER A 228 -3.25 29.18 8.86
CA SER A 228 -4.31 29.28 9.88
C SER A 228 -5.19 28.04 9.96
N ASN A 229 -5.16 27.20 8.93
CA ASN A 229 -5.94 25.97 8.81
C ASN A 229 -5.02 24.82 8.42
N SER A 230 -5.23 23.65 9.01
CA SER A 230 -4.48 22.41 8.75
C SER A 230 -4.43 22.03 7.27
N ILE A 231 -5.50 22.31 6.52
CA ILE A 231 -5.59 22.07 5.07
C ILE A 231 -4.60 22.93 4.27
N GLY A 232 -4.24 24.11 4.76
CA GLY A 232 -3.26 24.97 4.09
C GLY A 232 -1.91 24.28 3.91
N TYR A 233 -1.48 23.49 4.91
CA TYR A 233 -0.21 22.76 4.87
C TYR A 233 -0.21 21.66 3.80
N VAL A 234 -1.35 21.00 3.59
CA VAL A 234 -1.51 19.95 2.59
C VAL A 234 -1.18 20.45 1.18
N LEU A 235 -1.52 21.70 0.86
CA LEU A 235 -1.34 22.28 -0.47
C LEU A 235 0.13 22.35 -0.92
N TYR A 236 1.07 22.25 0.01
CA TYR A 236 2.51 22.27 -0.25
C TYR A 236 3.09 20.91 -0.64
N CYS A 237 2.38 19.81 -0.35
CA CYS A 237 2.94 18.47 -0.51
C CYS A 237 1.94 17.40 -0.95
N LEU A 238 0.67 17.72 -1.23
CA LEU A 238 -0.30 16.72 -1.71
C LEU A 238 -0.52 16.81 -3.21
N LYS A 239 -0.51 15.64 -3.86
CA LYS A 239 -1.16 15.44 -5.15
C LYS A 239 -2.24 14.38 -5.05
N THR A 240 -3.42 14.66 -5.62
CA THR A 240 -4.42 13.62 -5.83
C THR A 240 -4.08 12.83 -7.09
N CYS A 241 -4.22 11.51 -7.03
CA CYS A 241 -3.96 10.62 -8.16
C CYS A 241 -4.84 10.98 -9.38
N ILE A 242 -4.23 11.45 -10.48
CA ILE A 242 -4.98 11.83 -11.70
C ILE A 242 -5.66 10.63 -12.37
N VAL A 243 -5.20 9.40 -12.10
CA VAL A 243 -5.87 8.18 -12.61
C VAL A 243 -7.20 7.98 -11.89
N HIS A 244 -7.24 8.18 -10.57
CA HIS A 244 -8.48 8.05 -9.80
C HIS A 244 -9.44 9.21 -10.06
N PHE A 245 -8.92 10.43 -10.21
CA PHE A 245 -9.70 11.56 -10.68
C PHE A 245 -10.37 11.28 -12.03
N ASN A 246 -9.59 10.86 -13.04
CA ASN A 246 -10.12 10.57 -14.36
C ASN A 246 -11.13 9.41 -14.35
N ARG A 247 -10.87 8.35 -13.58
CA ARG A 247 -11.80 7.22 -13.45
C ARG A 247 -13.13 7.65 -12.83
N CYS A 248 -13.09 8.49 -11.79
CA CYS A 248 -14.30 9.04 -11.17
C CYS A 248 -15.14 9.84 -12.17
N LEU A 249 -14.50 10.59 -13.06
CA LEU A 249 -15.18 11.28 -14.16
C LEU A 249 -15.67 10.34 -15.26
N ASP A 250 -14.93 9.27 -15.58
CA ASP A 250 -15.35 8.28 -16.57
C ASP A 250 -16.58 7.48 -16.11
N GLU A 251 -16.78 7.33 -14.80
CA GLU A 251 -17.99 6.71 -14.24
C GLU A 251 -19.25 7.54 -14.49
N LEU A 252 -19.13 8.85 -14.68
CA LEU A 252 -20.26 9.72 -15.06
C LEU A 252 -20.84 9.36 -16.44
N ASN A 253 -20.06 8.75 -17.33
CA ASN A 253 -20.56 8.28 -18.62
C ASN A 253 -21.64 7.19 -18.46
N ARG A 254 -21.68 6.50 -17.32
CA ARG A 254 -22.74 5.52 -17.01
C ARG A 254 -24.08 6.18 -16.67
N ALA A 255 -24.09 7.49 -16.45
CA ALA A 255 -25.28 8.30 -16.17
C ALA A 255 -25.71 9.13 -17.39
N ASP A 256 -25.43 8.63 -18.61
CA ASP A 256 -25.78 9.25 -19.89
C ASP A 256 -25.21 10.67 -20.10
N ILE A 257 -24.12 11.01 -19.41
CA ILE A 257 -23.44 12.29 -19.58
C ILE A 257 -22.57 12.23 -20.84
N PRO A 258 -22.69 13.22 -21.77
CA PRO A 258 -21.89 13.24 -22.99
C PRO A 258 -20.38 13.23 -22.73
N LEU A 259 -19.64 12.48 -23.56
CA LEU A 259 -18.17 12.43 -23.49
C LEU A 259 -17.51 13.80 -23.66
N SER A 260 -18.14 14.72 -24.40
CA SER A 260 -17.68 16.10 -24.53
C SER A 260 -17.71 16.85 -23.19
N VAL A 261 -18.75 16.65 -22.38
CA VAL A 261 -18.85 17.21 -21.02
C VAL A 261 -17.73 16.64 -20.15
N ILE A 262 -17.54 15.32 -20.15
CA ILE A 262 -16.48 14.66 -19.37
C ILE A 262 -15.10 15.19 -19.78
N ALA A 263 -14.86 15.39 -21.08
CA ALA A 263 -13.61 15.95 -21.59
C ALA A 263 -13.36 17.37 -21.08
N GLU A 264 -14.38 18.25 -21.05
CA GLU A 264 -14.27 19.60 -20.48
C GLU A 264 -13.98 19.55 -18.97
N LEU A 265 -14.65 18.68 -18.20
CA LEU A 265 -14.41 18.53 -16.76
C LEU A 265 -12.95 18.16 -16.46
N LYS A 266 -12.31 17.34 -17.31
CA LYS A 266 -10.91 16.92 -17.15
C LYS A 266 -9.89 18.03 -17.44
N LYS A 267 -10.25 19.09 -18.17
CA LYS A 267 -9.31 20.14 -18.58
C LYS A 267 -8.71 20.92 -17.41
N ILE A 268 -9.38 20.93 -16.26
CA ILE A 268 -8.87 21.56 -15.03
C ILE A 268 -7.45 21.13 -14.66
N ILE A 269 -7.02 19.91 -15.01
CA ILE A 269 -5.66 19.43 -14.75
C ILE A 269 -4.60 20.28 -15.47
N GLY A 270 -4.93 20.86 -16.63
CA GLY A 270 -3.99 21.52 -17.53
C GLY A 270 -4.02 23.05 -17.50
N TYR A 271 -4.95 23.68 -16.78
CA TYR A 271 -5.07 25.14 -16.77
C TYR A 271 -3.91 25.82 -16.04
N LYS A 272 -3.58 27.02 -16.53
CA LYS A 272 -2.41 27.79 -16.09
C LYS A 272 -2.74 29.24 -15.72
N THR A 273 -4.02 29.62 -15.80
CA THR A 273 -4.48 30.98 -15.55
C THR A 273 -5.73 30.96 -14.68
N GLN A 274 -5.92 32.03 -13.91
CA GLN A 274 -7.12 32.22 -13.09
C GLN A 274 -8.37 32.32 -13.97
N GLU A 275 -8.26 32.99 -15.12
CA GLU A 275 -9.36 33.13 -16.09
C GLU A 275 -9.86 31.78 -16.60
N ASP A 276 -8.96 30.86 -16.96
CA ASP A 276 -9.35 29.52 -17.42
C ASP A 276 -10.04 28.71 -16.32
N VAL A 277 -9.55 28.82 -15.08
CA VAL A 277 -10.14 28.15 -13.92
C VAL A 277 -11.55 28.70 -13.63
N GLU A 278 -11.75 30.02 -13.69
CA GLU A 278 -13.06 30.65 -13.50
C GLU A 278 -14.06 30.28 -14.60
N LYS A 279 -13.62 30.26 -15.87
CA LYS A 279 -14.41 29.77 -17.00
C LYS A 279 -14.83 28.32 -16.79
N TRP A 280 -13.93 27.49 -16.29
CA TRP A 280 -14.23 26.09 -15.99
C TRP A 280 -15.25 25.93 -14.85
N HIS A 281 -15.13 26.72 -13.79
CA HIS A 281 -16.14 26.74 -12.73
C HIS A 281 -17.51 27.20 -13.25
N ALA A 282 -17.55 28.22 -14.11
CA ALA A 282 -18.79 28.67 -14.75
C ALA A 282 -19.40 27.58 -15.63
N TYR A 283 -18.59 26.86 -16.40
CA TYR A 283 -19.00 25.70 -17.18
C TYR A 283 -19.55 24.57 -16.30
N CYS A 284 -18.87 24.21 -15.21
CA CYS A 284 -19.34 23.17 -14.30
C CYS A 284 -20.71 23.53 -13.72
N ARG A 285 -20.91 24.78 -13.30
CA ARG A 285 -22.20 25.27 -12.78
C ARG A 285 -23.30 25.25 -13.83
N SER A 286 -23.02 25.61 -15.07
CA SER A 286 -24.04 25.58 -16.13
C SER A 286 -24.46 24.14 -16.46
N VAL A 287 -23.50 23.23 -16.62
CA VAL A 287 -23.78 21.81 -16.89
C VAL A 287 -24.47 21.13 -15.70
N ALA A 288 -24.13 21.52 -14.46
CA ALA A 288 -24.77 21.00 -13.25
C ALA A 288 -26.28 21.27 -13.18
N THR A 289 -26.79 22.31 -13.86
CA THR A 289 -28.24 22.56 -13.98
C THR A 289 -28.97 21.52 -14.84
N VAL A 290 -28.22 20.80 -15.70
CA VAL A 290 -28.74 19.80 -16.62
C VAL A 290 -28.51 18.39 -16.07
N TYR A 291 -27.33 18.14 -15.50
CA TYR A 291 -26.91 16.81 -15.05
C TYR A 291 -26.65 16.77 -13.54
N VAL A 292 -27.56 16.15 -12.79
CA VAL A 292 -27.45 15.99 -11.33
C VAL A 292 -26.14 15.29 -10.93
N ALA A 293 -25.72 14.26 -11.65
CA ALA A 293 -24.47 13.56 -11.37
C ALA A 293 -23.23 14.45 -11.54
N VAL A 294 -23.26 15.44 -12.44
CA VAL A 294 -22.20 16.47 -12.54
C VAL A 294 -22.24 17.41 -11.35
N ASN A 295 -23.43 17.84 -10.92
CA ASN A 295 -23.60 18.66 -9.73
C ASN A 295 -23.03 17.97 -8.48
N ASP A 296 -23.42 16.73 -8.23
CA ASP A 296 -22.98 15.95 -7.07
C ASP A 296 -21.47 15.74 -7.07
N TRP A 297 -20.91 15.42 -8.24
CA TRP A 297 -19.47 15.32 -8.43
C TRP A 297 -18.77 16.66 -8.14
N TYR A 298 -19.28 17.75 -8.72
CA TYR A 298 -18.66 19.07 -8.62
C TYR A 298 -18.69 19.57 -7.16
N VAL A 299 -19.83 19.48 -6.47
CA VAL A 299 -19.96 19.82 -5.04
C VAL A 299 -19.05 18.94 -4.17
N ASN A 300 -18.90 17.66 -4.52
CA ASN A 300 -17.97 16.78 -3.84
C ASN A 300 -16.50 17.21 -4.03
N LYS A 301 -16.14 17.71 -5.22
CA LYS A 301 -14.77 18.14 -5.57
C LYS A 301 -14.47 19.60 -5.24
N ASP A 302 -15.49 20.40 -4.93
CA ASP A 302 -15.36 21.81 -4.52
C ASP A 302 -14.89 21.92 -3.07
N LYS A 303 -13.73 21.31 -2.79
CA LYS A 303 -13.00 21.41 -1.53
C LYS A 303 -11.78 22.30 -1.77
N PRO A 304 -11.39 23.14 -0.80
CA PRO A 304 -10.31 24.12 -0.97
C PRO A 304 -8.95 23.50 -1.30
N TRP A 305 -8.77 22.19 -1.10
CA TRP A 305 -7.56 21.46 -1.42
C TRP A 305 -7.61 20.61 -2.69
N TYR A 306 -8.81 20.27 -3.18
CA TYR A 306 -8.94 19.21 -4.18
C TYR A 306 -8.38 19.65 -5.54
N LEU A 307 -8.83 20.79 -6.07
CA LEU A 307 -8.31 21.31 -7.34
C LEU A 307 -6.80 21.68 -7.26
N PRO A 308 -6.31 22.35 -6.20
CA PRO A 308 -4.87 22.53 -5.96
C PRO A 308 -4.05 21.23 -5.96
N SER A 309 -4.64 20.11 -5.54
CA SER A 309 -3.93 18.81 -5.53
C SER A 309 -3.82 18.13 -6.91
N ILE A 310 -4.53 18.61 -7.93
CA ILE A 310 -4.48 18.04 -9.30
C ILE A 310 -3.98 19.04 -10.35
N ASN A 311 -3.93 20.32 -10.03
CA ASN A 311 -3.53 21.40 -10.93
C ASN A 311 -2.30 22.15 -10.38
N SER A 312 -1.25 22.29 -11.19
CA SER A 312 0.01 22.93 -10.77
C SER A 312 -0.07 24.44 -10.56
N PHE A 313 -0.99 25.13 -11.25
CA PHE A 313 -1.21 26.57 -11.10
C PHE A 313 -1.91 26.91 -9.77
N LEU A 314 -2.80 26.04 -9.31
CA LEU A 314 -3.53 26.19 -8.05
C LEU A 314 -2.76 25.65 -6.83
N SER A 315 -1.74 24.83 -7.05
CA SER A 315 -0.95 24.18 -5.99
C SER A 315 0.02 25.15 -5.32
N LYS A 316 0.35 24.90 -4.04
CA LYS A 316 1.48 25.55 -3.34
C LYS A 316 2.78 24.73 -3.41
N ILE A 317 2.76 23.55 -4.04
CA ILE A 317 3.99 22.78 -4.30
C ILE A 317 4.89 23.63 -5.21
N ALA A 318 6.18 23.74 -4.86
CA ALA A 318 7.15 24.46 -5.68
C ALA A 318 7.11 23.95 -7.14
N PRO A 319 7.16 24.82 -8.18
CA PRO A 319 7.01 24.39 -9.57
C PRO A 319 8.00 23.29 -10.01
N ALA A 320 9.27 23.39 -9.59
CA ALA A 320 10.27 22.35 -9.83
C ALA A 320 9.88 21.01 -9.16
N ASP A 321 9.40 21.09 -7.93
CA ASP A 321 8.65 20.08 -7.16
C ASP A 321 7.62 19.32 -7.98
N TYR A 322 6.69 20.11 -8.47
CA TYR A 322 5.52 19.59 -9.13
C TYR A 322 5.88 18.84 -10.42
N VAL A 323 6.89 19.32 -11.17
CA VAL A 323 7.27 18.73 -12.45
C VAL A 323 7.94 17.37 -12.29
N ILE A 324 8.84 17.21 -11.31
CA ILE A 324 9.64 15.98 -11.15
C ILE A 324 8.91 14.87 -10.38
N THR A 325 7.83 15.21 -9.68
CA THR A 325 7.09 14.26 -8.84
C THR A 325 5.91 13.63 -9.57
N PRO A 326 5.59 12.35 -9.30
CA PRO A 326 4.54 11.63 -10.01
C PRO A 326 3.15 12.21 -9.74
N ASN A 327 2.26 12.08 -10.72
CA ASN A 327 0.84 12.44 -10.57
C ASN A 327 -0.07 11.22 -10.34
N ARG A 328 0.50 10.00 -10.30
CA ARG A 328 -0.25 8.73 -10.32
C ARG A 328 0.31 7.78 -9.27
N LEU A 329 -0.57 7.08 -8.56
CA LEU A 329 -0.22 5.99 -7.63
C LEU A 329 0.40 4.77 -8.36
N LYS A 330 0.08 4.60 -9.66
CA LYS A 330 0.61 3.53 -10.51
C LYS A 330 1.42 4.13 -11.65
N HIS A 331 2.74 4.14 -11.50
CA HIS A 331 3.63 4.36 -12.64
C HIS A 331 3.53 3.13 -13.55
N ARG A 332 2.92 3.27 -14.73
CA ARG A 332 2.99 2.23 -15.77
C ARG A 332 4.45 2.13 -16.21
N ARG A 333 4.96 0.90 -16.25
CA ARG A 333 6.14 0.51 -17.05
C ARG A 333 6.01 1.14 -18.44
N ASN A 334 7.00 1.93 -18.84
CA ASN A 334 7.39 2.28 -20.21
C ASN A 334 8.56 3.27 -20.03
N SER A 335 9.79 2.81 -19.88
CA SER A 335 10.62 2.46 -21.03
C SER A 335 11.70 1.44 -20.63
N LEU A 336 11.62 0.26 -21.24
CA LEU A 336 12.71 -0.61 -21.70
C LEU A 336 12.09 -1.98 -21.95
N CYS A 337 11.77 -2.22 -23.21
CA CYS A 337 11.67 -3.57 -23.72
C CYS A 337 12.98 -4.30 -23.39
N CYS A 338 12.91 -5.31 -22.55
CA CYS A 338 13.79 -6.46 -22.66
C CYS A 338 13.07 -7.69 -22.11
N PRO A 339 12.64 -8.64 -22.96
CA PRO A 339 12.05 -9.88 -22.50
C PRO A 339 13.19 -10.79 -22.08
N LEU A 340 13.40 -10.97 -20.77
CA LEU A 340 14.09 -12.14 -20.27
C LEU A 340 13.05 -13.08 -19.68
N SER A 341 12.52 -13.87 -20.60
CA SER A 341 12.04 -15.23 -20.36
C SER A 341 13.00 -15.96 -19.43
N PHE A 342 12.54 -16.28 -18.22
CA PHE A 342 13.09 -17.39 -17.45
C PHE A 342 12.05 -18.49 -17.43
N GLY A 343 12.43 -19.58 -18.10
CA GLY A 343 11.62 -20.74 -18.35
C GLY A 343 11.17 -21.44 -17.08
N VAL A 344 9.95 -21.93 -17.15
CA VAL A 344 9.47 -23.07 -16.39
C VAL A 344 10.36 -24.25 -16.72
N TYR A 345 11.01 -24.84 -15.73
CA TYR A 345 11.51 -26.20 -15.83
C TYR A 345 10.78 -27.08 -14.81
N PHE A 346 10.36 -28.23 -15.33
CA PHE A 346 9.60 -29.30 -14.69
C PHE A 346 10.33 -29.92 -13.51
#